data_AF-A0A968X2T5-F1
#
_entry.id   AF-A0A968X2T5-F1
#
_cell.length_a   1.000
_cell.length_b   1.000
_cell.length_c   1.000
_cell.angle_alpha   90.00
_cell.angle_beta   90.00
_cell.angle_gamma   90.00
#
_symmetry.space_group_name_H-M   'P 1'
#
loop_
_entity.id
_entity.type
_entity.pdbx_description
1 polymer ?
#
loop_
_entity_poly.entity_id
_entity_poly.type
_entity_poly.pdbx_seq_one_letter_code
_entity_poly.pdbx_strand_id
1 'polypeptide(L)'
;MTRQTLSLDGTWQFQLDPTNSLSLKTLKLKQKVSVPAPWQAHEGLHDYSGVAWYQRSFKLSPKMVGWGRRWCCALARRITLPRCG
;
A
#
# COMPACT_ATOMS: atom_id res chain seq x y z
N MET A 1 -24.60 11.07 7.83
CA MET A 1 -24.05 10.46 6.60
C MET A 1 -23.02 9.40 6.98
N THR A 2 -23.20 8.15 6.58
CA THR A 2 -22.28 7.05 6.91
C THR A 2 -21.13 6.99 5.90
N ARG A 3 -19.91 7.33 6.34
CA ARG A 3 -18.68 7.11 5.56
C ARG A 3 -18.42 5.61 5.50
N GLN A 4 -18.35 5.04 4.29
CA GLN A 4 -17.92 3.67 4.11
C GLN A 4 -16.40 3.63 4.02
N THR A 5 -15.77 2.83 4.88
CA THR A 5 -14.32 2.62 4.89
C THR A 5 -14.06 1.16 4.54
N LEU A 6 -13.20 0.94 3.55
CA LEU A 6 -12.72 -0.38 3.19
C LEU A 6 -11.25 -0.47 3.60
N SER A 7 -10.93 -1.41 4.48
CA SER A 7 -9.53 -1.68 4.84
C SER A 7 -8.80 -2.30 3.66
N LEU A 8 -7.66 -1.70 3.30
CA LEU A 8 -6.74 -2.24 2.31
C LEU A 8 -5.52 -2.86 2.99
N ASP A 9 -5.73 -3.49 4.16
CA ASP A 9 -4.72 -4.26 4.88
C ASP A 9 -4.59 -5.67 4.28
N GLY A 10 -3.40 -6.26 4.35
CA GLY A 10 -3.10 -7.59 3.80
C GLY A 10 -1.90 -7.58 2.85
N THR A 11 -1.88 -8.51 1.91
CA THR A 11 -0.73 -8.72 1.01
C THR A 11 -0.77 -7.77 -0.18
N TRP A 12 0.27 -6.95 -0.30
CA TRP A 12 0.49 -6.05 -1.42
C TRP A 12 1.66 -6.56 -2.25
N GLN A 13 1.64 -6.25 -3.54
CA GLN A 13 2.80 -6.47 -4.39
C GLN A 13 3.72 -5.26 -4.28
N PHE A 14 5.02 -5.52 -4.25
CA PHE A 14 6.05 -4.53 -3.99
C PHE A 14 7.25 -4.71 -4.92
N GLN A 15 7.89 -3.59 -5.27
CA GLN A 15 9.13 -3.57 -6.05
C GLN A 15 9.96 -2.34 -5.69
N LEU A 16 11.26 -2.55 -5.46
CA LEU A 16 12.23 -1.47 -5.31
C LEU A 16 12.58 -0.85 -6.66
N ASP A 17 12.75 0.46 -6.68
CA ASP A 17 13.21 1.21 -7.84
C ASP A 17 14.42 2.09 -7.45
N PRO A 18 15.62 1.50 -7.33
CA PRO A 18 16.82 2.25 -6.95
C PRO A 18 17.22 3.30 -7.99
N THR A 19 16.88 3.05 -9.26
CA THR A 19 17.24 3.94 -10.39
C THR A 19 16.12 4.89 -10.77
N ASN A 20 15.00 4.87 -10.04
CA ASN A 20 13.78 5.67 -10.31
C ASN A 20 13.36 5.64 -11.80
N SER A 21 13.56 4.50 -12.45
CA SER A 21 13.39 4.35 -13.90
C SER A 21 12.14 3.55 -14.25
N LEU A 22 11.44 3.00 -13.25
CA LEU A 22 10.26 2.19 -13.48
C LEU A 22 9.05 3.08 -13.74
N SER A 23 8.30 2.69 -14.76
CA SER A 23 7.01 3.29 -15.10
C SER A 23 5.90 2.27 -14.87
N LEU A 24 4.65 2.74 -14.71
CA LEU A 24 3.47 1.88 -14.50
C LEU A 24 3.35 0.73 -15.51
N LYS A 25 3.81 0.93 -16.75
CA LYS A 25 3.79 -0.09 -17.81
C LYS A 25 4.87 -1.17 -17.66
N THR A 26 5.95 -0.88 -16.94
CA THR A 26 7.15 -1.73 -16.84
C THR A 26 7.33 -2.32 -15.43
N LEU A 27 6.45 -1.97 -14.49
CA LEU A 27 6.44 -2.52 -13.14
C LEU A 27 6.24 -4.04 -13.17
N LYS A 28 7.21 -4.76 -12.63
CA LYS A 28 7.18 -6.22 -12.44
C LYS A 28 7.24 -6.48 -10.94
N LEU A 29 6.11 -6.31 -10.26
CA LEU A 29 6.02 -6.46 -8.82
C LEU A 29 6.13 -7.94 -8.43
N LYS A 30 7.37 -8.37 -8.18
CA LYS A 30 7.71 -9.76 -7.87
C LYS A 30 7.54 -10.07 -6.38
N GLN A 31 7.77 -9.08 -5.52
CA GLN A 31 7.77 -9.30 -4.08
C GLN A 31 6.39 -9.04 -3.49
N LYS A 32 6.11 -9.67 -2.35
CA LYS A 32 4.88 -9.49 -1.59
C LYS A 32 5.23 -8.94 -0.22
N VAL A 33 4.52 -7.91 0.21
CA VAL A 33 4.69 -7.28 1.52
C VAL A 33 3.36 -7.27 2.25
N SER A 34 3.40 -7.39 3.57
CA SER A 34 2.20 -7.32 4.41
C SER A 34 2.00 -5.89 4.91
N VAL A 35 0.85 -5.30 4.60
CA VAL A 35 0.40 -4.00 5.11
C VAL A 35 -0.56 -4.27 6.27
N PRO A 36 -0.45 -3.59 7.43
CA PRO A 36 0.14 -2.27 7.63
C PRO A 36 1.64 -2.22 7.98
N ALA A 37 2.34 -3.36 8.02
CA ALA A 37 3.75 -3.37 8.37
C ALA A 37 4.57 -2.53 7.36
N PRO A 38 5.58 -1.78 7.81
CA PRO A 38 6.47 -1.07 6.91
C PRO A 38 7.27 -2.10 6.10
N TRP A 39 7.38 -1.87 4.79
CA TRP A 39 8.24 -2.67 3.91
C TRP A 39 9.70 -2.77 4.36
N GLN A 40 10.21 -1.78 5.12
CA GLN A 40 11.56 -1.81 5.71
C GLN A 40 11.69 -2.89 6.80
N ALA A 41 10.58 -3.41 7.32
CA ALA A 41 10.58 -4.59 8.19
C ALA A 41 10.73 -5.91 7.41
N HIS A 42 10.67 -5.87 6.07
CA HIS A 42 10.98 -7.04 5.26
C HIS A 42 12.49 -7.29 5.27
N GLU A 43 12.87 -8.56 5.37
CA GLU A 43 14.27 -8.98 5.47
C GLU A 43 15.11 -8.44 4.30
N GLY A 44 16.25 -7.83 4.63
CA GLY A 44 17.20 -7.26 3.66
C GLY A 44 16.87 -5.85 3.15
N LEU A 45 15.77 -5.23 3.60
CA LEU A 45 15.35 -3.87 3.19
C LEU A 45 15.47 -2.81 4.29
N HIS A 46 16.03 -3.18 5.44
CA HIS A 46 16.16 -2.29 6.60
C HIS A 46 17.01 -1.06 6.28
N ASP A 47 18.10 -1.27 5.55
CA ASP A 47 19.08 -0.23 5.20
C ASP A 47 18.80 0.44 3.84
N TYR A 48 17.75 0.03 3.13
CA TYR A 48 17.42 0.60 1.82
C TYR A 48 16.62 1.91 1.98
N SER A 49 17.19 3.02 1.52
CA SER A 49 16.61 4.36 1.60
C SER A 49 16.17 4.93 0.23
N GLY A 50 15.83 4.06 -0.72
CA GLY A 50 15.44 4.46 -2.07
C GLY A 50 13.94 4.56 -2.30
N VAL A 51 13.56 4.67 -3.58
CA VAL A 51 12.15 4.66 -4.01
C VAL A 51 11.66 3.22 -4.14
N ALA A 52 10.39 3.01 -3.84
CA ALA A 52 9.73 1.73 -4.03
C ALA A 52 8.25 1.90 -4.41
N TRP A 53 7.76 0.94 -5.17
CA TRP A 53 6.41 0.91 -5.71
C TRP A 53 5.57 -0.15 -5.01
N TYR A 54 4.31 0.21 -4.77
CA TYR A 54 3.29 -0.66 -4.19
C TYR A 54 2.12 -0.79 -5.13
N GLN A 55 1.60 -2.00 -5.26
CA GLN A 55 0.39 -2.24 -6.03
C GLN A 55 -0.49 -3.26 -5.33
N ARG A 56 -1.78 -2.96 -5.30
CA ARG A 56 -2.82 -3.91 -4.89
C ARG A 56 -4.05 -3.73 -5.76
N SER A 57 -4.47 -4.83 -6.35
CA SER A 57 -5.78 -4.93 -7.01
C SER A 57 -6.81 -5.35 -5.98
N PHE A 58 -7.89 -4.58 -5.84
CA PHE A 58 -9.03 -4.93 -4.99
C PHE A 58 -10.33 -4.75 -5.79
N LYS A 59 -11.35 -5.53 -5.42
CA LYS A 59 -12.67 -5.44 -6.05
C LYS A 59 -13.54 -4.54 -5.19
N LEU A 60 -14.13 -3.53 -5.81
CA LEU A 60 -15.13 -2.68 -5.18
C LEU A 60 -16.49 -3.37 -5.23
N SER A 61 -17.22 -3.32 -4.12
CA SER A 61 -18.59 -3.83 -4.12
C SER A 61 -19.51 -2.90 -4.93
N PRO A 62 -20.51 -3.42 -5.66
CA PRO A 62 -21.45 -2.60 -6.43
C PRO A 62 -22.17 -1.56 -5.58
N LYS A 63 -22.37 -1.83 -4.29
CA LYS A 63 -22.98 -0.89 -3.33
C LYS A 63 -22.16 0.39 -3.14
N MET A 64 -20.85 0.31 -3.32
CA MET A 64 -19.94 1.44 -3.19
C MET A 64 -19.72 2.17 -4.52
N VAL A 65 -20.03 1.55 -5.67
CA VAL A 65 -19.90 2.13 -7.01
C VAL A 65 -21.23 2.77 -7.40
N GLY A 66 -21.27 4.11 -7.42
CA GLY A 66 -22.44 4.87 -7.87
C GLY A 66 -22.02 6.20 -8.46
N TRP A 67 -22.83 6.73 -9.37
CA TRP A 67 -22.59 8.03 -10.00
C TRP A 67 -22.49 9.14 -8.94
N GLY A 68 -21.45 9.97 -9.04
CA GLY A 68 -21.21 11.08 -8.10
C GLY A 68 -20.46 10.73 -6.80
N ARG A 69 -20.06 9.46 -6.59
CA ARG A 69 -19.24 9.09 -5.42
C ARG A 69 -17.77 9.45 -5.65
N ARG A 70 -17.20 10.23 -4.72
CA ARG A 70 -15.76 10.53 -4.67
C ARG A 70 -15.04 9.50 -3.80
N TRP A 71 -13.95 8.97 -4.32
CA TRP A 71 -13.10 8.01 -3.65
C TRP A 71 -11.83 8.70 -3.19
N CYS A 72 -11.46 8.53 -1.92
CA CYS A 72 -10.19 8.99 -1.39
C CYS A 72 -9.41 7.78 -0.88
N CYS A 73 -8.29 7.47 -1.52
CA CYS A 73 -7.30 6.55 -0.98
C CYS A 73 -6.48 7.30 0.06
N ALA A 74 -6.77 7.09 1.34
CA ALA A 74 -5.93 7.58 2.42
C ALA A 74 -4.92 6.49 2.77
N LEU A 75 -3.62 6.75 2.58
CA LEU A 75 -2.59 5.89 3.13
C LEU A 75 -2.57 6.10 4.65
N ALA A 76 -3.27 5.23 5.38
CA ALA A 76 -3.25 5.25 6.83
C ALA A 76 -1.89 4.73 7.32
N ARG A 77 -0.89 5.62 7.46
CA ARG A 77 0.28 5.34 8.31
C ARG A 77 -0.18 5.30 9.77
N ARG A 78 -0.79 4.19 10.21
CA ARG A 78 -0.98 3.94 11.64
C ARG A 78 0.32 3.35 12.18
N ILE A 79 1.33 4.21 12.39
CA ILE A 79 2.48 3.91 13.24
C ILE A 79 1.97 4.01 14.67
N THR A 80 1.39 2.93 15.20
CA THR A 80 1.20 2.82 16.65
C THR A 80 2.59 2.58 17.23
N LEU A 81 3.20 3.64 17.78
CA LEU A 81 4.36 3.53 18.65
C LEU A 81 4.06 2.51 19.76
N PRO A 82 5.01 1.64 20.15
CA PRO A 82 4.86 0.90 21.39
C PRO A 82 4.84 1.91 22.52
N ARG A 83 3.70 2.00 23.21
CA ARG A 83 3.58 2.69 24.49
C ARG A 83 4.27 1.79 25.52
N CYS A 84 5.60 1.92 25.65
CA CYS A 84 6.31 1.36 26.80
C CYS A 84 6.06 2.29 27.99
N GLY A 85 5.49 1.70 29.05
CA GLY A 85 5.20 2.36 30.33
C GLY A 85 6.40 2.42 31.25
#